data_AF-A0A7V1M3L7-F1
#
_entry.id   AF-A0A7V1M3L7-F1
#
_cell.length_a   1.000
_cell.length_b   1.000
_cell.length_c   1.000
_cell.angle_alpha   90.00
_cell.angle_beta   90.00
_cell.angle_gamma   90.00
#
_symmetry.space_group_name_H-M   'P 1'
#
loop_
_entity.id
_entity.type
_entity.pdbx_description
1 polymer ?
#
loop_
_entity_poly.entity_id
_entity_poly.type
_entity_poly.pdbx_seq_one_letter_code
_entity_poly.pdbx_strand_id
1 'polypeptide(L)'
;MQVKKEWIHPHVLRKLELIEGVLNPSRSWDIFVLASAAMVTFITLVAISALTIEVPTHIVGFVTGLAVFILLGSLILHWMRRDTDDDLPQKLKQLTVTVPLSAGEQSYIQLVLAMTEVDTLSEQAAHDMLSQANILLDHLVRLDEYRQRLQEIVGTTSEIDLHRLQERLRETTDAVARNALQQSLQILRERLQQRKRVEAHMQRTTALQELILQIFGSLRESLLQLKAIPAQAEEVDVGSLYQHLSEVQNETRAIEQALQELQEMEQ
;
A
#
# COMPACT_ATOMS: atom_id res chain seq x y z
N MET A 1 -3.65 -17.23 14.82
CA MET A 1 -2.36 -17.10 14.11
C MET A 1 -1.88 -15.64 14.15
N GLN A 2 -0.58 -15.35 14.31
CA GLN A 2 -0.07 -13.96 14.32
C GLN A 2 0.45 -13.57 12.92
N VAL A 3 -0.25 -12.65 12.24
CA VAL A 3 0.26 -11.99 11.04
C VAL A 3 1.32 -10.98 11.47
N LYS A 4 2.55 -11.12 10.97
CA LYS A 4 3.66 -10.23 11.32
C LYS A 4 3.56 -8.92 10.56
N LYS A 5 3.91 -7.79 11.18
CA LYS A 5 3.93 -6.46 10.52
C LYS A 5 4.74 -6.48 9.21
N GLU A 6 5.82 -7.26 9.15
CA GLU A 6 6.71 -7.37 7.98
C GLU A 6 6.07 -8.01 6.74
N TRP A 7 4.91 -8.66 6.88
CA TRP A 7 4.19 -9.26 5.74
C TRP A 7 3.17 -8.31 5.13
N ILE A 8 2.88 -7.19 5.79
CA ILE A 8 1.92 -6.21 5.31
C ILE A 8 2.55 -5.34 4.21
N HIS A 9 1.74 -5.00 3.22
CA HIS A 9 2.12 -4.17 2.11
C HIS A 9 2.75 -2.83 2.57
N PRO A 10 3.92 -2.42 2.04
CA PRO A 10 4.61 -1.20 2.45
C PRO A 10 3.76 0.08 2.35
N HIS A 11 2.87 0.16 1.36
CA HIS A 11 1.95 1.29 1.20
C HIS A 11 0.99 1.43 2.40
N VAL A 12 0.43 0.31 2.87
CA VAL A 12 -0.49 0.28 4.00
C VAL A 12 0.27 0.53 5.31
N LEU A 13 1.48 -0.04 5.44
CA LEU A 13 2.37 0.23 6.58
C LEU A 13 2.69 1.72 6.71
N ARG A 14 3.00 2.41 5.62
CA ARG A 14 3.27 3.85 5.65
C ARG A 14 2.06 4.65 6.16
N LYS A 15 0.84 4.27 5.75
CA LYS A 15 -0.40 4.90 6.25
C LYS A 15 -0.66 4.60 7.73
N LEU A 16 -0.36 3.39 8.18
CA LEU A 16 -0.40 3.04 9.60
C LEU A 16 0.58 3.89 10.41
N GLU A 17 1.81 4.06 9.93
CA GLU A 17 2.84 4.85 10.61
C GLU A 17 2.49 6.34 10.69
N LEU A 18 1.82 6.88 9.66
CA LEU A 18 1.29 8.25 9.71
C LEU A 18 0.23 8.40 10.81
N ILE A 19 -0.66 7.43 10.97
CA ILE A 19 -1.64 7.44 12.07
C ILE A 19 -0.94 7.30 13.41
N GLU A 20 0.00 6.37 13.57
CA GLU A 20 0.72 6.17 14.83
C GLU A 20 1.46 7.44 15.26
N GLY A 21 2.08 8.15 14.32
CA GLY A 21 2.74 9.43 14.56
C GLY A 21 1.78 10.55 14.98
N VAL A 22 0.53 10.53 14.48
CA VAL A 22 -0.50 11.53 14.81
C VAL A 22 -1.23 11.20 16.12
N LEU A 23 -1.52 9.92 16.39
CA LEU A 23 -2.31 9.49 17.53
C LEU A 23 -1.51 9.27 18.81
N ASN A 24 -0.18 9.07 18.73
CA ASN A 24 0.63 8.81 19.93
C ASN A 24 1.85 9.73 20.07
N PRO A 25 1.65 11.06 20.20
CA PRO A 25 2.73 12.00 20.48
C PRO A 25 3.39 11.79 21.85
N SER A 26 2.72 11.08 22.78
CA SER A 26 3.30 10.69 24.08
C SER A 26 4.42 9.67 23.94
N ARG A 27 4.37 8.79 22.95
CA ARG A 27 5.38 7.72 22.80
C ARG A 27 6.76 8.27 22.44
N SER A 28 6.82 9.30 21.58
CA SER A 28 8.10 9.99 21.28
C SER A 28 8.62 10.75 22.50
N TRP A 29 7.73 11.26 23.34
CA TRP A 29 8.05 11.88 24.63
C TRP A 29 8.61 10.86 25.63
N ASP A 30 8.00 9.69 25.79
CA ASP A 30 8.48 8.66 26.72
C ASP A 30 9.86 8.13 26.32
N ILE A 31 10.10 7.95 25.02
CA ILE A 31 11.41 7.57 24.47
C ILE A 31 12.44 8.68 24.74
N PHE A 32 12.06 9.94 24.54
CA PHE A 32 12.93 11.08 24.82
C PHE A 32 13.25 11.21 26.32
N VAL A 33 12.27 10.97 27.19
CA VAL A 33 12.44 10.99 28.66
C VAL A 33 13.35 9.85 29.11
N LEU A 34 13.17 8.62 28.58
CA LEU A 34 14.05 7.49 28.90
C LEU A 34 15.48 7.69 28.37
N ALA A 35 15.63 8.19 27.14
CA ALA A 35 16.93 8.48 26.55
C ALA A 35 17.67 9.59 27.29
N SER A 36 16.97 10.66 27.67
CA SER A 36 17.55 11.75 28.45
C SER A 36 17.93 11.31 29.87
N ALA A 37 17.10 10.51 30.54
CA ALA A 37 17.44 9.92 31.83
C ALA A 37 18.71 9.05 31.76
N ALA A 38 18.79 8.16 30.76
CA ALA A 38 19.95 7.31 30.53
C ALA A 38 21.23 8.12 30.27
N MET A 39 21.12 9.17 29.44
CA MET A 39 22.22 10.08 29.13
C MET A 39 22.69 10.86 30.38
N VAL A 40 21.76 11.34 31.22
CA VAL A 40 22.09 12.01 32.48
C VAL A 40 22.79 11.06 33.45
N THR A 41 22.34 9.80 33.58
CA THR A 41 23.05 8.79 34.38
C THR A 41 24.45 8.50 33.85
N PHE A 42 24.62 8.43 32.52
CA PHE A 42 25.94 8.21 31.93
C PHE A 42 26.89 9.39 32.21
N ILE A 43 26.42 10.63 31.99
CA ILE A 43 27.20 11.84 32.24
C ILE A 43 27.59 11.95 33.72
N THR A 44 26.65 11.68 34.63
CA THR A 44 26.93 11.74 36.07
C THR A 44 27.94 10.67 36.50
N LEU A 45 27.83 9.44 35.98
CA LEU A 45 28.78 8.37 36.29
C LEU A 45 30.20 8.67 35.78
N VAL A 46 30.31 9.23 34.57
CA VAL A 46 31.58 9.68 33.99
C VAL A 46 32.17 10.85 34.80
N ALA A 47 31.35 11.83 35.19
CA ALA A 47 31.79 12.97 35.99
C ALA A 47 32.30 12.56 37.38
N ILE A 48 31.60 11.65 38.08
CA ILE A 48 32.03 11.09 39.37
C ILE A 48 33.36 10.33 39.21
N SER A 49 33.50 9.57 38.13
CA SER A 49 34.74 8.83 37.82
C SER A 49 35.91 9.78 37.53
N ALA A 50 35.66 10.92 36.89
CA ALA A 50 36.68 11.92 36.58
C ALA A 50 37.14 12.74 37.81
N LEU A 51 36.29 12.92 38.82
CA LEU A 51 36.66 13.62 40.07
C LEU A 51 37.51 12.76 41.03
N THR A 52 37.54 11.44 40.86
CA THR A 52 38.29 10.51 41.72
C THR A 52 39.67 10.20 41.11
N ILE A 53 40.54 11.22 41.08
CA ILE A 53 41.77 11.27 40.27
C ILE A 53 42.91 10.33 40.74
N GLU A 54 42.80 9.64 41.88
CA GLU A 54 43.96 8.93 42.46
C GLU A 54 44.06 7.41 42.19
N VAL A 55 43.12 6.78 41.46
CA VAL A 55 43.13 5.30 41.26
C VAL A 55 42.73 4.91 39.82
N PRO A 56 43.22 3.78 39.24
CA PRO A 56 42.81 3.25 37.92
C PRO A 56 41.32 2.84 37.78
N THR A 57 40.47 3.19 38.74
CA THR A 57 39.03 2.89 38.79
C THR A 57 38.20 3.61 37.72
N HIS A 58 38.74 4.63 37.07
CA HIS A 58 38.07 5.37 36.00
C HIS A 58 37.74 4.49 34.77
N ILE A 59 38.59 3.50 34.44
CA ILE A 59 38.32 2.54 33.37
C ILE A 59 37.13 1.64 33.75
N VAL A 60 37.08 1.20 35.01
CA VAL A 60 35.98 0.36 35.52
C VAL A 60 34.66 1.13 35.49
N GLY A 61 34.65 2.39 35.93
CA GLY A 61 33.46 3.25 35.86
C GLY A 61 32.94 3.43 34.43
N PHE A 62 33.84 3.70 33.47
CA PHE A 62 33.49 3.87 32.06
C PHE A 62 32.90 2.58 31.44
N VAL A 63 33.55 1.43 31.65
CA VAL A 63 33.08 0.14 31.11
C VAL A 63 31.72 -0.24 31.70
N THR A 64 31.53 -0.01 33.01
CA THR A 64 30.26 -0.30 33.69
C THR A 64 29.14 0.61 33.19
N GLY A 65 29.41 1.91 33.01
CA GLY A 65 28.46 2.86 32.44
C GLY A 65 28.07 2.51 31.00
N LEU A 66 29.04 2.09 30.18
CA LEU A 66 28.79 1.67 28.80
C LEU A 66 27.94 0.38 28.73
N ALA A 67 28.22 -0.60 29.58
CA ALA A 67 27.45 -1.84 29.65
C ALA A 67 25.99 -1.59 30.06
N VAL A 68 25.76 -0.72 31.04
CA VAL A 68 24.42 -0.30 31.46
C VAL A 68 23.69 0.42 30.32
N PHE A 69 24.37 1.30 29.59
CA PHE A 69 23.79 2.00 28.44
C PHE A 69 23.38 1.03 27.32
N ILE A 70 24.23 0.04 26.98
CA ILE A 70 23.92 -0.97 25.97
C ILE A 70 22.74 -1.85 26.41
N LEU A 71 22.72 -2.30 27.67
CA LEU A 71 21.63 -3.13 28.19
C LEU A 71 20.29 -2.37 28.17
N LEU A 72 20.27 -1.12 28.66
CA LEU A 72 19.09 -0.26 28.59
C LEU A 72 18.65 -0.01 27.15
N GLY A 73 19.58 0.31 26.25
CA GLY A 73 19.29 0.47 24.83
C GLY A 73 18.68 -0.79 24.21
N SER A 74 19.22 -1.97 24.53
CA SER A 74 18.68 -3.25 24.04
C SER A 74 17.31 -3.58 24.61
N LEU A 75 17.05 -3.25 25.88
CA LEU A 75 15.77 -3.45 26.55
C LEU A 75 14.70 -2.54 25.94
N ILE A 76 15.05 -1.27 25.68
CA ILE A 76 14.19 -0.30 25.00
C ILE A 76 13.88 -0.77 23.57
N LEU A 77 14.88 -1.22 22.81
CA LEU A 77 14.69 -1.80 21.47
C LEU A 77 13.79 -3.06 21.50
N HIS A 78 13.95 -3.92 22.52
CA HIS A 78 13.12 -5.11 22.68
C HIS A 78 11.68 -4.77 23.03
N TRP A 79 11.45 -3.81 23.94
CA TRP A 79 10.12 -3.30 24.26
C TRP A 79 9.44 -2.64 23.06
N MET A 80 10.19 -1.85 22.28
CA MET A 80 9.70 -1.27 21.04
C MET A 80 9.28 -2.34 20.02
N ARG A 81 10.05 -3.44 19.90
CA ARG A 81 9.69 -4.56 19.02
C ARG A 81 8.45 -5.31 19.50
N ARG A 82 8.30 -5.53 20.81
CA ARG A 82 7.25 -6.37 21.39
C ARG A 82 5.84 -5.76 21.31
N ASP A 83 5.71 -4.44 21.40
CA ASP A 83 4.42 -3.73 21.30
C ASP A 83 3.82 -3.66 19.88
N THR A 84 4.52 -4.18 18.86
CA THR A 84 4.13 -3.87 17.47
C THR A 84 3.18 -4.90 16.87
N ASP A 85 3.27 -6.18 17.28
CA ASP A 85 2.53 -7.27 16.62
C ASP A 85 1.19 -7.63 17.29
N ASP A 86 1.06 -7.51 18.62
CA ASP A 86 -0.17 -7.96 19.32
C ASP A 86 -1.41 -7.08 19.05
N ASP A 87 -1.21 -5.80 18.73
CA ASP A 87 -2.29 -4.84 18.44
C ASP A 87 -2.58 -4.65 16.95
N LEU A 88 -1.94 -5.40 16.07
CA LEU A 88 -2.04 -5.20 14.62
C LEU A 88 -3.48 -5.24 14.08
N PRO A 89 -4.35 -6.19 14.48
CA PRO A 89 -5.75 -6.21 14.02
C PRO A 89 -6.52 -4.97 14.47
N GLN A 90 -6.26 -4.46 15.67
CA GLN A 90 -6.92 -3.26 16.19
C GLN A 90 -6.45 -2.01 15.45
N LYS A 91 -5.15 -1.90 15.17
CA LYS A 91 -4.58 -0.80 14.37
C LYS A 91 -5.13 -0.79 12.94
N LEU A 92 -5.25 -1.95 12.32
CA LEU A 92 -5.86 -2.08 10.99
C LEU A 92 -7.34 -1.68 10.99
N LYS A 93 -8.11 -2.05 12.01
CA LYS A 93 -9.49 -1.58 12.19
C LYS A 93 -9.56 -0.06 12.34
N GLN A 94 -8.69 0.53 13.17
CA GLN A 94 -8.60 1.98 13.33
C GLN A 94 -8.25 2.69 12.02
N LEU A 95 -7.31 2.14 11.24
CA LEU A 95 -6.93 2.66 9.93
C LEU A 95 -8.14 2.77 8.99
N THR A 96 -9.01 1.75 8.95
CA THR A 96 -10.22 1.77 8.09
C THR A 96 -11.24 2.86 8.45
N VAL A 97 -11.25 3.32 9.71
CA VAL A 97 -12.17 4.36 10.18
C VAL A 97 -11.56 5.75 10.06
N THR A 98 -10.24 5.86 10.21
CA THR A 98 -9.56 7.14 10.41
C THR A 98 -9.02 7.74 9.12
N VAL A 99 -8.61 6.91 8.16
CA VAL A 99 -7.99 7.37 6.91
C VAL A 99 -8.89 7.02 5.72
N PRO A 100 -9.07 7.94 4.76
CA PRO A 100 -9.71 7.60 3.50
C PRO A 100 -8.84 6.60 2.75
N LEU A 101 -9.32 5.36 2.70
CA LEU A 101 -8.68 4.26 1.98
C LEU A 101 -9.38 4.05 0.64
N SER A 102 -8.62 3.72 -0.40
CA SER A 102 -9.19 3.26 -1.67
C SER A 102 -9.94 1.93 -1.48
N ALA A 103 -10.84 1.58 -2.41
CA ALA A 103 -11.55 0.30 -2.36
C ALA A 103 -10.58 -0.90 -2.32
N GLY A 104 -9.45 -0.80 -3.01
CA GLY A 104 -8.38 -1.80 -2.99
C GLY A 104 -7.74 -1.97 -1.63
N GLU A 105 -7.36 -0.85 -1.01
CA GLU A 105 -6.75 -0.85 0.32
C GLU A 105 -7.72 -1.37 1.38
N GLN A 106 -9.00 -1.00 1.31
CA GLN A 106 -10.02 -1.53 2.22
C GLN A 106 -10.17 -3.04 2.07
N SER A 107 -10.25 -3.53 0.83
CA SER A 107 -10.39 -4.96 0.54
C SER A 107 -9.17 -5.74 1.03
N TYR A 108 -7.97 -5.21 0.80
CA TYR A 108 -6.72 -5.76 1.31
C TYR A 108 -6.73 -5.83 2.85
N ILE A 109 -7.06 -4.74 3.55
CA ILE A 109 -7.08 -4.76 5.03
C ILE A 109 -8.13 -5.74 5.56
N GLN A 110 -9.30 -5.81 4.94
CA GLN A 110 -10.33 -6.77 5.33
C GLN A 110 -9.87 -8.22 5.11
N LEU A 111 -9.10 -8.48 4.05
CA LEU A 111 -8.48 -9.78 3.85
C LEU A 111 -7.48 -10.10 4.97
N VAL A 112 -6.56 -9.19 5.28
CA VAL A 112 -5.58 -9.36 6.37
C VAL A 112 -6.29 -9.64 7.70
N LEU A 113 -7.34 -8.87 8.02
CA LEU A 113 -8.15 -9.09 9.23
C LEU A 113 -8.81 -10.46 9.22
N ALA A 114 -9.40 -10.89 8.11
CA ALA A 114 -9.99 -12.22 7.99
C ALA A 114 -8.96 -13.33 8.25
N MET A 115 -7.73 -13.18 7.75
CA MET A 115 -6.64 -14.15 7.99
C MET A 115 -6.25 -14.25 9.47
N THR A 116 -6.30 -13.14 10.21
CA THR A 116 -6.02 -13.17 11.67
C THR A 116 -7.11 -13.88 12.47
N GLU A 117 -8.32 -14.01 11.91
CA GLU A 117 -9.47 -14.64 12.55
C GLU A 117 -9.60 -16.14 12.25
N VAL A 118 -8.75 -16.70 11.38
CA VAL A 118 -8.75 -18.12 11.02
C VAL A 118 -7.61 -18.84 11.74
N ASP A 119 -7.95 -19.67 12.73
CA ASP A 119 -6.95 -20.40 13.53
C ASP A 119 -6.39 -21.65 12.83
N THR A 120 -7.10 -22.17 11.84
CA THR A 120 -6.71 -23.38 11.08
C THR A 120 -5.73 -23.10 9.94
N LEU A 121 -5.46 -21.83 9.64
CA LEU A 121 -4.57 -21.44 8.56
C LEU A 121 -3.11 -21.63 8.96
N SER A 122 -2.36 -22.41 8.17
CA SER A 122 -0.93 -22.58 8.40
C SER A 122 -0.17 -21.27 8.17
N GLU A 123 0.92 -21.05 8.91
CA GLU A 123 1.77 -19.86 8.77
C GLU A 123 2.25 -19.68 7.32
N GLN A 124 2.64 -20.77 6.65
CA GLN A 124 3.08 -20.75 5.26
C GLN A 124 1.96 -20.34 4.30
N ALA A 125 0.77 -20.93 4.41
CA ALA A 125 -0.37 -20.58 3.57
C ALA A 125 -0.78 -19.11 3.77
N ALA A 126 -0.73 -18.62 5.01
CA ALA A 126 -0.98 -17.22 5.31
C ALA A 126 0.07 -16.29 4.67
N HIS A 127 1.35 -16.66 4.74
CA HIS A 127 2.41 -15.89 4.11
C HIS A 127 2.24 -15.85 2.58
N ASP A 128 1.93 -16.98 1.95
CA ASP A 128 1.76 -17.08 0.49
C ASP A 128 0.53 -16.30 0.01
N MET A 129 -0.58 -16.36 0.75
CA MET A 129 -1.78 -15.54 0.49
C MET A 129 -1.51 -14.05 0.64
N LEU A 130 -0.80 -13.63 1.71
CA LEU A 130 -0.45 -12.23 1.92
C LEU A 130 0.51 -11.71 0.85
N SER A 131 1.48 -12.53 0.44
CA SER A 131 2.41 -12.20 -0.65
C SER A 131 1.65 -11.91 -1.95
N GLN A 132 0.66 -12.74 -2.29
CA GLN A 132 -0.17 -12.52 -3.48
C GLN A 132 -1.10 -11.31 -3.33
N ALA A 133 -1.71 -11.14 -2.15
CA ALA A 133 -2.49 -9.95 -1.83
C ALA A 133 -1.67 -8.65 -1.95
N ASN A 134 -0.39 -8.70 -1.58
CA ASN A 134 0.54 -7.57 -1.72
C ASN A 134 0.77 -7.25 -3.20
N ILE A 135 1.03 -8.25 -4.04
CA ILE A 135 1.21 -8.08 -5.49
C ILE A 135 -0.06 -7.47 -6.13
N LEU A 136 -1.24 -7.97 -5.78
CA LEU A 136 -2.52 -7.45 -6.26
C LEU A 136 -2.74 -5.99 -5.85
N LEU A 137 -2.40 -5.63 -4.61
CA LEU A 137 -2.49 -4.25 -4.15
C LEU A 137 -1.52 -3.33 -4.90
N ASP A 138 -0.29 -3.79 -5.14
CA ASP A 138 0.68 -3.07 -5.96
C ASP A 138 0.14 -2.81 -7.39
N HIS A 139 -0.48 -3.81 -8.01
CA HIS A 139 -1.12 -3.63 -9.32
C HIS A 139 -2.27 -2.63 -9.27
N LEU A 140 -3.11 -2.64 -8.23
CA LEU A 140 -4.17 -1.64 -8.07
C LEU A 140 -3.64 -0.22 -7.95
N VAL A 141 -2.57 0.00 -7.17
CA VAL A 141 -1.93 1.31 -7.01
C VAL A 141 -1.40 1.79 -8.36
N ARG A 142 -0.67 0.92 -9.09
CA ARG A 142 -0.14 1.25 -10.43
C ARG A 142 -1.25 1.54 -11.46
N LEU A 143 -2.33 0.76 -11.45
CA LEU A 143 -3.48 0.99 -12.33
C LEU A 143 -4.17 2.33 -12.01
N ASP A 144 -4.27 2.71 -10.74
CA ASP A 144 -4.85 4.00 -10.38
C ASP A 144 -3.97 5.17 -10.83
N GLU A 145 -2.65 5.09 -10.63
CA GLU A 145 -1.70 6.08 -11.15
C GLU A 145 -1.79 6.18 -12.68
N TYR A 146 -1.85 5.05 -13.38
CA TYR A 146 -2.00 5.02 -14.83
C TYR A 146 -3.31 5.66 -15.29
N ARG A 147 -4.42 5.32 -14.61
CA ARG A 147 -5.75 5.93 -14.88
C ARG A 147 -5.73 7.44 -14.70
N GLN A 148 -5.07 7.94 -13.63
CA GLN A 148 -4.92 9.37 -13.39
C GLN A 148 -4.16 10.05 -14.54
N ARG A 149 -3.06 9.47 -15.01
CA ARG A 149 -2.32 9.98 -16.17
C ARG A 149 -3.15 9.99 -17.45
N LEU A 150 -3.89 8.91 -17.74
CA LEU A 150 -4.78 8.87 -18.91
C LEU A 150 -5.86 9.94 -18.83
N GLN A 151 -6.40 10.19 -17.63
CA GLN A 151 -7.41 11.22 -17.40
C GLN A 151 -6.87 12.63 -17.67
N GLU A 152 -5.60 12.91 -17.35
CA GLU A 152 -4.94 14.17 -17.70
C GLU A 152 -4.79 14.35 -19.23
N ILE A 153 -4.53 13.26 -19.96
CA ILE A 153 -4.36 13.28 -21.43
C ILE A 153 -5.69 13.54 -22.15
N VAL A 154 -6.80 12.99 -21.66
CA VAL A 154 -8.12 13.10 -22.32
C VAL A 154 -8.59 14.56 -22.49
N GLY A 155 -8.15 15.47 -21.60
CA GLY A 155 -8.45 16.89 -21.68
C GLY A 155 -9.94 17.22 -21.80
N THR A 156 -10.28 18.43 -22.24
CA THR A 156 -11.67 18.90 -22.39
C THR A 156 -12.18 18.91 -23.84
N THR A 157 -11.47 18.27 -24.76
CA THR A 157 -11.77 18.31 -26.21
C THR A 157 -13.17 17.75 -26.49
N SER A 158 -14.07 18.56 -27.06
CA SER A 158 -15.48 18.21 -27.23
C SER A 158 -15.87 17.91 -28.69
N GLU A 159 -16.75 16.92 -28.89
CA GLU A 159 -17.39 16.68 -30.20
C GLU A 159 -18.24 17.90 -30.64
N ILE A 160 -18.68 18.72 -29.70
CA ILE A 160 -19.42 19.97 -29.96
C ILE A 160 -18.55 20.96 -30.74
N ASP A 161 -17.26 21.07 -30.42
CA ASP A 161 -16.35 21.97 -31.12
C ASP A 161 -16.12 21.54 -32.57
N LEU A 162 -16.17 20.24 -32.82
CA LEU A 162 -16.06 19.68 -34.17
C LEU A 162 -17.27 20.04 -35.02
N HIS A 163 -18.49 19.92 -34.48
CA HIS A 163 -19.70 20.36 -35.17
C HIS A 163 -19.68 21.86 -35.44
N ARG A 164 -19.31 22.67 -34.45
CA ARG A 164 -19.22 24.12 -34.59
C ARG A 164 -18.22 24.56 -35.66
N LEU A 165 -17.05 23.94 -35.72
CA LEU A 165 -16.04 24.23 -36.75
C LEU A 165 -16.48 23.78 -38.14
N GLN A 166 -17.22 22.67 -38.25
CA GLN A 166 -17.79 22.20 -39.53
C GLN A 166 -18.85 23.18 -40.06
N GLU A 167 -19.71 23.70 -39.20
CA GLU A 167 -20.70 24.71 -39.59
C GLU A 167 -20.02 26.00 -40.06
N ARG A 168 -19.05 26.53 -39.29
CA ARG A 168 -18.29 27.72 -39.70
C ARG A 168 -17.57 27.54 -41.03
N LEU A 169 -17.03 26.34 -41.31
CA LEU A 169 -16.40 26.05 -42.60
C LEU A 169 -17.40 26.11 -43.77
N ARG A 170 -18.66 25.71 -43.57
CA ARG A 170 -19.71 25.79 -44.59
C ARG A 170 -20.11 27.22 -44.90
N GLU A 171 -20.15 28.06 -43.89
CA GLU A 171 -20.54 29.49 -44.01
C GLU A 171 -19.41 30.38 -44.54
N THR A 172 -18.15 29.94 -44.39
CA THR A 172 -16.99 30.73 -44.80
C THR A 172 -16.76 30.65 -46.31
N THR A 173 -16.75 31.80 -46.97
CA THR A 173 -16.49 31.95 -48.42
C THR A 173 -15.06 32.34 -48.74
N ASP A 174 -14.34 32.98 -47.81
CA ASP A 174 -12.93 33.35 -47.99
C ASP A 174 -12.03 32.10 -48.05
N ALA A 175 -11.20 32.01 -49.09
CA ALA A 175 -10.34 30.86 -49.35
C ALA A 175 -9.27 30.67 -48.28
N VAL A 176 -8.69 31.75 -47.76
CA VAL A 176 -7.65 31.68 -46.73
C VAL A 176 -8.24 31.20 -45.40
N ALA A 177 -9.36 31.81 -44.97
CA ALA A 177 -10.08 31.38 -43.78
C ALA A 177 -10.58 29.93 -43.88
N ARG A 178 -11.07 29.49 -45.04
CA ARG A 178 -11.46 28.08 -45.27
C ARG A 178 -10.30 27.12 -45.06
N ASN A 179 -9.12 27.41 -45.61
CA ASN A 179 -7.93 26.56 -45.44
C ASN A 179 -7.52 26.45 -43.95
N ALA A 180 -7.53 27.57 -43.22
CA ALA A 180 -7.21 27.58 -41.79
C ALA A 180 -8.25 26.78 -40.96
N LEU A 181 -9.53 26.89 -41.30
CA LEU A 181 -10.60 26.10 -40.67
C LEU A 181 -10.48 24.61 -40.99
N GLN A 182 -10.10 24.24 -42.21
CA GLN A 182 -9.84 22.85 -42.58
C GLN A 182 -8.69 22.23 -41.79
N GLN A 183 -7.58 22.95 -41.64
CA GLN A 183 -6.45 22.50 -40.81
C GLN A 183 -6.88 22.35 -39.34
N SER A 184 -7.64 23.31 -38.80
CA SER A 184 -8.16 23.23 -37.43
C SER A 184 -9.07 22.03 -37.24
N LEU A 185 -9.93 21.72 -38.22
CA LEU A 185 -10.78 20.53 -38.21
C LEU A 185 -9.99 19.23 -38.27
N GLN A 186 -8.92 19.18 -39.06
CA GLN A 186 -8.05 18.02 -39.13
C GLN A 186 -7.39 17.75 -37.77
N ILE A 187 -6.77 18.77 -37.16
CA ILE A 187 -6.16 18.67 -35.82
C ILE A 187 -7.20 18.22 -34.78
N LEU A 188 -8.41 18.76 -34.84
CA LEU A 188 -9.46 18.39 -33.90
C LEU A 188 -9.95 16.94 -34.08
N ARG A 189 -10.04 16.46 -35.33
CA ARG A 189 -10.37 15.05 -35.61
C ARG A 189 -9.29 14.11 -35.09
N GLU A 190 -8.02 14.45 -35.29
CA GLU A 190 -6.89 13.67 -34.79
C GLU A 190 -6.92 13.60 -33.25
N ARG A 191 -7.16 14.74 -32.57
CA ARG A 191 -7.33 14.78 -31.10
C ARG A 191 -8.52 13.96 -30.62
N LEU A 192 -9.66 14.02 -31.31
CA LEU A 192 -10.84 13.19 -30.94
C LEU A 192 -10.58 11.70 -31.16
N GLN A 193 -9.85 11.33 -32.21
CA GLN A 193 -9.46 9.94 -32.44
C GLN A 193 -8.49 9.45 -31.36
N GLN A 194 -7.50 10.27 -30.97
CA GLN A 194 -6.61 9.98 -29.84
C GLN A 194 -7.40 9.82 -28.54
N ARG A 195 -8.34 10.74 -28.26
CA ARG A 195 -9.23 10.64 -27.10
C ARG A 195 -9.99 9.30 -27.07
N LYS A 196 -10.57 8.86 -28.18
CA LYS A 196 -11.29 7.57 -28.25
C LYS A 196 -10.37 6.38 -27.94
N ARG A 197 -9.10 6.42 -28.35
CA ARG A 197 -8.12 5.39 -27.99
C ARG A 197 -7.82 5.41 -26.49
N VAL A 198 -7.56 6.59 -25.92
CA VAL A 198 -7.31 6.75 -24.49
C VAL A 198 -8.51 6.30 -23.65
N GLU A 199 -9.73 6.61 -24.08
CA GLU A 199 -10.95 6.18 -23.40
C GLU A 199 -11.09 4.65 -23.35
N ALA A 200 -10.74 3.94 -24.44
CA ALA A 200 -10.68 2.49 -24.43
C ALA A 200 -9.64 1.95 -23.42
N HIS A 201 -8.48 2.60 -23.29
CA HIS A 201 -7.48 2.25 -22.28
C HIS A 201 -7.97 2.52 -20.85
N MET A 202 -8.69 3.62 -20.61
CA MET A 202 -9.31 3.90 -19.31
C MET A 202 -10.35 2.83 -18.93
N GLN A 203 -11.18 2.40 -19.89
CA GLN A 203 -12.15 1.31 -19.68
C GLN A 203 -11.45 0.00 -19.35
N ARG A 204 -10.39 -0.38 -20.09
CA ARG A 204 -9.58 -1.57 -19.80
C ARG A 204 -8.95 -1.50 -18.41
N THR A 205 -8.40 -0.35 -18.03
CA THR A 205 -7.79 -0.12 -16.72
C THR A 205 -8.82 -0.28 -15.60
N THR A 206 -10.01 0.29 -15.77
CA THR A 206 -11.11 0.17 -14.80
C THR A 206 -11.57 -1.29 -14.65
N ALA A 207 -11.66 -2.03 -15.76
CA ALA A 207 -12.03 -3.44 -15.72
C ALA A 207 -10.98 -4.30 -14.99
N LEU A 208 -9.68 -4.02 -15.17
CA LEU A 208 -8.61 -4.70 -14.43
C LEU A 208 -8.67 -4.37 -12.93
N GLN A 209 -8.96 -3.12 -12.57
CA GLN A 209 -9.15 -2.75 -11.15
C GLN A 209 -10.31 -3.52 -10.52
N GLU A 210 -11.45 -3.59 -11.21
CA GLU A 210 -12.63 -4.34 -10.73
C GLU A 210 -12.33 -5.84 -10.58
N LEU A 211 -11.61 -6.43 -11.53
CA LEU A 211 -11.18 -7.82 -11.45
C LEU A 211 -10.34 -8.07 -10.17
N ILE A 212 -9.37 -7.21 -9.88
CA ILE A 212 -8.55 -7.37 -8.66
C ILE A 212 -9.41 -7.24 -7.39
N LEU A 213 -10.39 -6.33 -7.37
CA LEU A 213 -11.32 -6.21 -6.24
C LEU A 213 -12.17 -7.47 -6.05
N GLN A 214 -12.61 -8.10 -7.14
CA GLN A 214 -13.32 -9.38 -7.09
C GLN A 214 -12.42 -10.51 -6.57
N ILE A 215 -11.15 -10.53 -6.97
CA ILE A 215 -10.16 -11.48 -6.44
C ILE A 215 -10.04 -11.32 -4.92
N PHE A 216 -9.85 -10.09 -4.41
CA PHE A 216 -9.82 -9.85 -2.96
C PHE A 216 -11.11 -10.31 -2.27
N GLY A 217 -12.27 -10.04 -2.88
CA GLY A 217 -13.57 -10.50 -2.39
C GLY A 217 -13.65 -12.02 -2.26
N SER A 218 -13.25 -12.75 -3.30
CA SER A 218 -13.27 -14.21 -3.35
C SER A 218 -12.30 -14.86 -2.34
N LEU A 219 -11.10 -14.29 -2.18
CA LEU A 219 -10.12 -14.75 -1.18
C LEU A 219 -10.67 -14.56 0.24
N ARG A 220 -11.28 -13.40 0.50
CA ARG A 220 -11.90 -13.11 1.80
C ARG A 220 -13.06 -14.07 2.08
N GLU A 221 -13.92 -14.32 1.09
CA GLU A 221 -15.02 -15.27 1.24
C GLU A 221 -14.53 -16.68 1.53
N SER A 222 -13.50 -17.14 0.83
CA SER A 222 -12.86 -18.43 1.08
C SER A 222 -12.33 -18.55 2.50
N LEU A 223 -11.71 -17.49 3.04
CA LEU A 223 -11.27 -17.44 4.44
C LEU A 223 -12.43 -17.45 5.44
N LEU A 224 -13.53 -16.75 5.13
CA LEU A 224 -14.72 -16.76 5.99
C LEU A 224 -15.40 -18.12 6.01
N GLN A 225 -15.43 -18.83 4.88
CA GLN A 225 -15.90 -20.21 4.81
C GLN A 225 -15.00 -21.13 5.65
N LEU A 226 -13.67 -20.96 5.55
CA LEU A 226 -12.70 -21.72 6.35
C LEU A 226 -12.89 -21.49 7.85
N LYS A 227 -13.20 -20.26 8.27
CA LYS A 227 -13.53 -19.90 9.65
C LYS A 227 -14.81 -20.59 10.16
N ALA A 228 -15.78 -20.81 9.28
CA ALA A 228 -17.05 -21.43 9.63
C ALA A 228 -16.97 -22.95 9.83
N ILE A 229 -15.90 -23.60 9.35
CA ILE A 229 -15.69 -25.03 9.53
C ILE A 229 -15.21 -25.31 10.96
N PRO A 230 -15.93 -26.13 11.75
CA PRO A 230 -15.53 -26.44 13.13
C PRO A 230 -14.20 -27.19 13.14
N ALA A 231 -13.29 -26.82 14.05
CA ALA A 231 -11.94 -27.36 14.20
C ALA A 231 -11.84 -28.89 14.45
N GLN A 232 -12.98 -29.57 14.60
CA GLN A 232 -13.10 -31.00 14.84
C GLN A 232 -13.40 -31.81 13.56
N ALA A 233 -13.60 -31.15 12.42
CA ALA A 233 -13.66 -31.82 11.13
C ALA A 233 -12.24 -32.23 10.70
N GLU A 234 -11.94 -33.53 10.75
CA GLU A 234 -10.59 -34.09 10.55
C GLU A 234 -9.97 -33.82 9.17
N GLU A 235 -10.73 -33.32 8.20
CA GLU A 235 -10.21 -32.89 6.89
C GLU A 235 -10.81 -31.53 6.53
N VAL A 236 -10.22 -30.47 7.06
CA VAL A 236 -10.40 -29.14 6.48
C VAL A 236 -9.73 -29.19 5.11
N ASP A 237 -10.51 -29.11 4.03
CA ASP A 237 -10.03 -29.12 2.65
C ASP A 237 -9.28 -27.82 2.32
N VAL A 238 -8.04 -27.71 2.81
CA VAL A 238 -7.09 -26.66 2.44
C VAL A 238 -6.74 -26.74 0.94
N GLY A 239 -6.98 -27.89 0.30
CA GLY A 239 -6.78 -28.10 -1.14
C GLY A 239 -7.60 -27.13 -1.99
N SER A 240 -8.86 -26.89 -1.62
CA SER A 240 -9.71 -25.89 -2.26
C SER A 240 -9.12 -24.48 -2.23
N LEU A 241 -8.49 -24.10 -1.12
CA LEU A 241 -7.84 -22.79 -0.96
C LEU A 241 -6.56 -22.71 -1.80
N TYR A 242 -5.77 -23.78 -1.89
CA TYR A 242 -4.61 -23.83 -2.78
C TYR A 242 -4.99 -23.80 -4.26
N GLN A 243 -6.09 -24.43 -4.64
CA GLN A 243 -6.61 -24.35 -6.00
C GLN A 243 -7.02 -22.91 -6.33
N HIS A 244 -7.78 -22.27 -5.44
CA HIS A 244 -8.19 -20.87 -5.61
C HIS A 244 -6.99 -19.93 -5.66
N LEU A 245 -5.98 -20.19 -4.83
CA LEU A 245 -4.71 -19.45 -4.84
C LEU A 245 -3.98 -19.61 -6.18
N SER A 246 -3.96 -20.81 -6.75
CA SER A 246 -3.38 -21.06 -8.07
C SER A 246 -4.16 -20.36 -9.19
N GLU A 247 -5.49 -20.29 -9.09
CA GLU A 247 -6.33 -19.55 -10.02
C GLU A 247 -6.02 -18.05 -9.95
N VAL A 248 -5.93 -17.50 -8.74
CA VAL A 248 -5.50 -16.12 -8.50
C VAL A 248 -4.10 -15.82 -9.06
N GLN A 249 -3.15 -16.74 -8.93
CA GLN A 249 -1.82 -16.58 -9.53
C GLN A 249 -1.89 -16.49 -11.07
N ASN A 250 -2.72 -17.31 -11.70
CA ASN A 250 -2.90 -17.28 -13.15
C ASN A 250 -3.57 -15.98 -13.59
N GLU A 251 -4.57 -15.51 -12.86
CA GLU A 251 -5.22 -14.21 -13.11
C GLU A 251 -4.26 -13.04 -12.89
N THR A 252 -3.42 -13.10 -11.85
CA THR A 252 -2.38 -12.10 -11.57
C THR A 252 -1.40 -11.98 -12.74
N ARG A 253 -0.96 -13.11 -13.31
CA ARG A 253 -0.11 -13.10 -14.52
C ARG A 253 -0.80 -12.49 -15.73
N ALA A 254 -2.09 -12.79 -15.93
CA ALA A 254 -2.86 -12.20 -17.01
C ALA A 254 -3.01 -10.68 -16.84
N ILE A 255 -3.19 -10.21 -15.60
CA ILE A 255 -3.23 -8.78 -15.25
C ILE A 255 -1.86 -8.14 -15.51
N GLU A 256 -0.77 -8.79 -15.11
CA GLU A 256 0.59 -8.30 -15.34
C GLU A 256 0.90 -8.16 -16.83
N GLN A 257 0.53 -9.17 -17.64
CA GLN A 257 0.66 -9.09 -19.10
C GLN A 257 -0.19 -7.96 -19.68
N ALA A 258 -1.43 -7.81 -19.23
CA ALA A 258 -2.30 -6.73 -19.67
C ALA A 258 -1.75 -5.34 -19.30
N LEU A 259 -1.11 -5.22 -18.14
CA LEU A 259 -0.41 -4.01 -17.69
C LEU A 259 0.80 -3.72 -18.57
N GLN A 260 1.60 -4.74 -18.90
CA GLN A 260 2.75 -4.57 -19.77
C GLN A 260 2.34 -4.09 -21.17
N GLU A 261 1.29 -4.67 -21.74
CA GLU A 261 0.72 -4.19 -23.01
C GLU A 261 0.26 -2.73 -22.94
N LEU A 262 -0.34 -2.31 -21.83
CA LEU A 262 -0.76 -0.92 -21.61
C LEU A 262 0.43 0.04 -21.53
N GLN A 263 1.54 -0.40 -20.93
CA GLN A 263 2.77 0.40 -20.83
C GLN A 263 3.52 0.50 -22.17
N GLU A 264 3.57 -0.58 -22.94
CA GLU A 264 4.20 -0.59 -24.27
C GLU A 264 3.46 0.33 -25.26
N MET A 265 2.15 0.50 -25.09
CA MET A 265 1.34 1.41 -25.92
C MET A 265 1.49 2.90 -25.55
N GLU A 266 2.17 3.23 -24.45
CA GLU A 266 2.48 4.61 -24.03
C GLU A 266 3.75 5.16 -24.73
N GLN A 267 4.59 4.28 -25.30
CA GLN A 267 5.82 4.63 -26.02
C GLN A 267 5.57 4.95 -27.50
#